data_AF-A0A930HBB0-F1
#
_entry.id   AF-A0A930HBB0-F1
#
_cell.length_a   1.000
_cell.length_b   1.000
_cell.length_c   1.000
_cell.angle_alpha   90.00
_cell.angle_beta   90.00
_cell.angle_gamma   90.00
#
_symmetry.space_group_name_H-M   'P 1'
#
loop_
_entity.id
_entity.type
_entity.pdbx_description
1 polymer ?
#
loop_
_entity_poly.entity_id
_entity_poly.type
_entity_poly.pdbx_seq_one_letter_code
_entity_poly.pdbx_strand_id
1 'polypeptide(L)'
;VNANKQLAAEGKNLISYTQLLLGITKVSIWSDSWLSAASFQDTTRVLINAAVSGRADHLHGLKENVIIGRKIPVGTGAVEEDEEFETPSEDEFSEEEIAA
;
A
#
# COMPACT_ATOMS: atom_id res chain seq x y z
N VAL A 1 -3.72 -1.70 -16.07
CA VAL A 1 -3.20 -1.53 -17.46
C VAL A 1 -2.00 -2.44 -17.75
N ASN A 2 -1.00 -2.52 -16.86
CA ASN A 2 0.18 -3.37 -17.08
C ASN A 2 -0.14 -4.86 -17.25
N ALA A 3 -1.12 -5.40 -16.52
CA ALA A 3 -1.60 -6.77 -16.71
C ALA A 3 -2.07 -7.07 -18.16
N ASN A 4 -2.75 -6.13 -18.82
CA ASN A 4 -3.16 -6.31 -20.22
C ASN A 4 -1.97 -6.30 -21.19
N LYS A 5 -0.88 -5.58 -20.88
CA LYS A 5 0.34 -5.62 -21.70
C LYS A 5 0.99 -7.01 -21.65
N GLN A 6 1.01 -7.65 -20.47
CA GLN A 6 1.51 -9.01 -20.30
C GLN A 6 0.61 -10.03 -21.01
N LEU A 7 -0.72 -9.95 -20.84
CA LEU A 7 -1.67 -10.85 -21.50
C LEU A 7 -1.62 -10.75 -23.03
N ALA A 8 -1.38 -9.54 -23.57
CA ALA A 8 -1.17 -9.34 -25.01
C ALA A 8 0.09 -10.06 -25.52
N ALA A 9 1.20 -9.98 -24.77
CA ALA A 9 2.45 -10.66 -25.11
C ALA A 9 2.30 -12.19 -25.05
N GLU A 10 1.48 -12.70 -24.14
CA GLU A 10 1.17 -14.12 -23.98
C GLU A 10 0.06 -14.64 -24.92
N GLY A 11 -0.49 -13.78 -25.79
CA GLY A 11 -1.56 -14.15 -26.73
C GLY A 11 -2.89 -14.51 -26.06
N LYS A 12 -3.12 -14.07 -24.82
CA LYS A 12 -4.33 -14.35 -24.04
C LYS A 12 -5.40 -13.27 -24.26
N ASN A 13 -6.62 -13.56 -23.83
CA ASN A 13 -7.72 -12.60 -23.87
C ASN A 13 -7.45 -11.41 -22.93
N LEU A 14 -7.63 -10.20 -23.45
CA LEU A 14 -7.46 -8.95 -22.70
C LEU A 14 -8.59 -8.76 -21.69
N ILE A 15 -8.27 -8.15 -20.55
CA ILE A 15 -9.26 -7.78 -19.53
C ILE A 15 -9.94 -6.48 -19.97
N SER A 16 -11.27 -6.49 -20.06
CA SER A 16 -12.07 -5.29 -20.27
C SER A 16 -12.37 -4.62 -18.93
N TYR A 17 -12.21 -3.30 -18.85
CA TYR A 17 -12.52 -2.51 -17.67
C TYR A 17 -13.09 -1.15 -18.09
N THR A 18 -13.83 -0.51 -17.20
CA THR A 18 -14.34 0.85 -17.39
C THR A 18 -13.91 1.73 -16.22
N GLN A 19 -13.57 2.99 -16.51
CA GLN A 19 -13.20 3.94 -15.47
C GLN A 19 -14.46 4.41 -14.74
N LEU A 20 -14.49 4.23 -13.42
CA LEU A 20 -15.56 4.78 -12.58
C LEU A 20 -15.14 6.13 -12.01
N LEU A 21 -16.06 7.09 -12.03
CA LEU A 21 -15.88 8.37 -11.36
C LEU A 21 -16.46 8.27 -9.94
N LEU A 22 -15.59 8.40 -8.94
CA LEU A 22 -15.95 8.35 -7.53
C LEU A 22 -15.67 9.71 -6.88
N GLY A 23 -16.49 10.10 -5.89
CA GLY A 23 -16.25 11.32 -5.12
C GLY A 23 -15.00 11.21 -4.24
N ILE A 24 -14.41 12.35 -3.86
CA ILE A 24 -13.14 12.42 -3.12
C ILE A 24 -13.13 11.58 -1.83
N THR A 25 -14.23 11.59 -1.07
CA THR A 25 -14.37 10.81 0.17
C THR A 25 -14.31 9.32 -0.12
N LYS A 26 -15.00 8.87 -1.16
CA LYS A 26 -15.05 7.45 -1.53
C LYS A 26 -13.69 7.01 -2.06
N VAL A 27 -13.05 7.79 -2.94
CA VAL A 27 -11.70 7.46 -3.41
C VAL A 27 -10.70 7.36 -2.25
N SER A 28 -10.80 8.26 -1.26
CA SER A 28 -9.86 8.29 -0.13
C SER A 28 -9.97 7.09 0.80
N ILE A 29 -11.18 6.57 1.03
CA ILE A 29 -11.41 5.37 1.85
C ILE A 29 -10.95 4.09 1.12
N TRP A 30 -11.04 4.09 -0.21
CA TRP A 30 -10.65 2.96 -1.07
C TRP A 30 -9.18 3.01 -1.52
N SER A 31 -8.35 3.79 -0.82
CA SER A 31 -6.90 3.84 -1.06
C SER A 31 -6.25 2.47 -0.87
N ASP A 32 -5.08 2.28 -1.48
CA ASP A 32 -4.31 1.04 -1.36
C ASP A 32 -3.69 0.85 0.01
N SER A 33 -3.30 1.96 0.64
CA SER A 33 -2.86 2.00 2.03
C SER A 33 -4.06 2.07 2.97
N TRP A 34 -4.22 1.03 3.78
CA TRP A 34 -5.27 0.98 4.80
C TRP A 34 -4.93 1.89 5.97
N LEU A 35 -3.65 2.12 6.27
CA LEU A 35 -3.23 2.96 7.38
C LEU A 35 -3.59 4.43 7.11
N SER A 36 -3.36 4.88 5.88
CA SER A 36 -3.75 6.23 5.41
C SER A 36 -5.25 6.38 5.23
N ALA A 37 -5.94 5.34 4.75
CA ALA A 37 -7.40 5.34 4.65
C ALA A 37 -8.06 5.43 6.04
N ALA A 38 -7.58 4.66 7.01
CA ALA A 38 -8.09 4.62 8.38
C ALA A 38 -7.89 5.95 9.12
N SER A 39 -6.83 6.70 8.78
CA SER A 39 -6.55 8.02 9.36
C SER A 39 -7.42 9.14 8.78
N PHE A 40 -8.14 8.90 7.68
CA PHE A 40 -9.02 9.89 7.08
C PHE A 40 -10.37 9.91 7.79
N GLN A 41 -11.19 8.86 7.63
CA GLN A 41 -12.53 8.69 8.21
C GLN A 41 -12.89 7.20 8.25
N ASP A 42 -14.02 6.84 8.91
CA ASP A 42 -14.56 5.46 8.97
C ASP A 42 -13.56 4.40 9.48
N THR A 43 -12.69 4.79 10.42
CA THR A 43 -11.55 4.01 10.93
C THR A 43 -11.91 2.56 11.28
N THR A 44 -12.98 2.33 12.05
CA THR A 44 -13.40 0.97 12.45
C THR A 44 -13.68 0.08 11.24
N ARG A 45 -14.38 0.60 10.22
CA ARG A 45 -14.71 -0.15 9.01
C ARG A 45 -13.45 -0.49 8.21
N VAL A 46 -12.55 0.47 8.08
CA VAL A 46 -11.28 0.27 7.34
C VAL A 46 -10.42 -0.79 8.03
N LEU A 47 -10.26 -0.72 9.36
CA LEU A 47 -9.47 -1.69 10.13
C LEU A 47 -10.05 -3.10 10.08
N ILE A 48 -11.38 -3.25 10.22
CA ILE A 48 -12.05 -4.56 10.11
C ILE A 48 -11.80 -5.17 8.73
N ASN A 49 -11.99 -4.39 7.65
CA ASN A 49 -11.77 -4.89 6.30
C ASN A 49 -10.30 -5.28 6.07
N ALA A 50 -9.35 -4.48 6.55
CA ALA A 50 -7.93 -4.79 6.43
C ALA A 50 -7.58 -6.09 7.17
N ALA A 51 -8.08 -6.28 8.40
CA ALA A 51 -7.85 -7.48 9.20
C ALA A 51 -8.46 -8.73 8.57
N VAL A 52 -9.72 -8.66 8.09
CA VAL A 52 -10.39 -9.80 7.45
C VAL A 52 -9.74 -10.17 6.12
N SER A 53 -9.23 -9.19 5.38
CA SER A 53 -8.58 -9.41 4.08
C SER A 53 -7.10 -9.78 4.20
N GLY A 54 -6.50 -9.69 5.39
CA GLY A 54 -5.06 -9.84 5.60
C GLY A 54 -4.24 -8.79 4.82
N ARG A 55 -4.74 -7.56 4.68
CA ARG A 55 -4.11 -6.53 3.84
C ARG A 55 -2.88 -5.95 4.54
N ALA A 56 -1.71 -6.09 3.92
CA ALA A 56 -0.47 -5.44 4.37
C ALA A 56 -0.35 -4.02 3.80
N ASP A 57 0.13 -3.07 4.61
CA ASP A 57 0.45 -1.71 4.16
C ASP A 57 1.93 -1.63 3.78
N HIS A 58 2.22 -1.13 2.58
CA HIS A 58 3.58 -1.08 2.05
C HIS A 58 4.25 0.28 2.27
N LEU A 59 3.56 1.24 2.91
CA LEU A 59 4.12 2.53 3.33
C LEU A 59 4.74 3.34 2.16
N HIS A 60 4.18 3.26 0.96
CA HIS A 60 4.66 4.04 -0.20
C HIS A 60 4.17 5.49 -0.20
N GLY A 61 3.19 5.82 0.62
CA GLY A 61 2.53 7.12 0.67
C GLY A 61 3.09 8.05 1.73
N LEU A 62 2.72 9.32 1.63
CA LEU A 62 3.20 10.36 2.55
C LEU A 62 2.66 10.16 3.97
N LYS A 63 1.36 9.88 4.10
CA LYS A 63 0.69 9.84 5.40
C LYS A 63 1.15 8.68 6.26
N GLU A 64 1.34 7.49 5.68
CA GLU A 64 1.79 6.34 6.45
C GLU A 64 3.17 6.58 7.06
N ASN A 65 4.11 7.11 6.26
CA ASN A 65 5.45 7.44 6.73
C ASN A 65 5.44 8.50 7.83
N VAL A 66 4.56 9.51 7.74
CA VAL A 66 4.38 10.51 8.82
C VAL A 66 3.85 9.86 10.11
N ILE A 67 2.88 8.94 10.01
CA ILE A 67 2.29 8.27 11.18
C ILE A 67 3.32 7.39 11.90
N ILE A 68 4.13 6.66 11.14
CA ILE A 68 5.17 5.77 11.67
C ILE A 68 6.42 6.55 12.12
N GLY A 69 6.62 7.78 11.62
CA GLY A 69 7.80 8.60 11.94
C GLY A 69 9.02 8.32 11.04
N ARG A 70 8.82 7.71 9.86
CA ARG A 70 9.85 7.51 8.84
C ARG A 70 9.94 8.73 7.92
N LYS A 71 11.08 8.90 7.25
CA LYS A 71 11.26 9.91 6.20
C LYS A 71 10.20 9.73 5.10
N ILE A 72 9.53 10.82 4.72
CA ILE A 72 8.52 10.81 3.66
C ILE A 72 9.16 10.58 2.29
N PRO A 73 8.52 9.84 1.37
CA PRO A 73 9.07 9.44 0.06
C PRO A 73 9.06 10.57 -0.99
N VAL A 74 9.42 11.78 -0.58
CA VAL A 74 9.50 12.97 -1.45
C VAL A 74 10.64 13.88 -1.03
N GLY A 75 11.11 14.72 -1.97
CA GLY A 75 12.18 15.68 -1.70
C GLY A 75 13.46 14.97 -1.26
N THR A 76 13.98 15.33 -0.08
CA THR A 76 15.20 14.68 0.45
C THR A 76 15.00 13.21 0.78
N GLY A 77 13.76 12.74 0.95
CA GLY A 77 13.43 11.34 1.20
C GLY A 77 12.95 10.58 -0.03
N ALA A 78 13.08 11.15 -1.23
CA ALA A 78 12.87 10.40 -2.45
C ALA A 78 13.86 9.22 -2.52
N VAL A 79 13.33 8.03 -2.76
CA VAL A 79 14.10 6.82 -3.03
C VAL A 79 14.24 6.73 -4.54
N GLU A 80 15.46 6.55 -5.04
CA GLU A 80 15.69 6.30 -6.47
C GLU A 80 15.09 4.93 -6.82
N GLU A 81 14.47 4.80 -8.00
CA GLU A 81 13.61 3.66 -8.39
C GLU A 81 14.28 2.27 -8.34
N ASP A 82 15.56 2.18 -7.99
CA ASP A 82 16.39 0.97 -7.99
C ASP A 82 16.52 0.27 -6.62
N GLU A 83 16.03 0.86 -5.52
CA GLU A 83 15.99 0.16 -4.23
C GLU A 83 14.65 -0.56 -4.07
N GLU A 84 14.62 -1.85 -4.47
CA GLU A 84 13.63 -2.80 -3.95
C GLU A 84 13.68 -2.71 -2.43
N PHE A 85 12.60 -2.20 -1.83
CA PHE A 85 12.41 -2.28 -0.39
C PHE A 85 12.35 -3.77 -0.04
N GLU A 86 13.48 -4.34 0.36
CA GLU A 86 13.51 -5.61 1.07
C GLU A 86 12.61 -5.43 2.31
N THR A 87 11.44 -6.06 2.29
CA THR A 87 10.64 -6.23 3.49
C THR A 87 11.53 -6.97 4.49
N PRO A 88 11.86 -6.40 5.66
CA PRO A 88 12.65 -7.12 6.64
C PRO A 88 11.93 -8.43 6.94
N SER A 89 12.67 -9.54 6.79
CA SER A 89 12.15 -10.88 7.03
C SER A 89 11.61 -10.97 8.45
N GLU A 90 10.52 -11.71 8.64
CA GLU A 90 9.87 -11.91 9.95
C GLU A 90 10.83 -12.37 11.06
N ASP A 91 11.98 -12.95 10.69
CA ASP A 91 13.06 -13.36 11.58
C ASP A 91 13.69 -12.18 12.37
N GLU A 92 13.77 -10.96 11.81
CA GLU A 92 14.40 -9.81 12.49
C GLU A 92 13.59 -9.30 13.69
N PHE A 93 12.26 -9.47 13.67
CA PHE A 93 11.41 -9.07 14.80
C PHE A 93 11.57 -10.01 16.01
N SER A 94 11.99 -11.25 15.80
CA SER A 94 12.14 -12.23 16.88
C SER A 94 13.44 -12.06 17.66
N GLU A 95 14.49 -11.52 17.04
CA GLU A 95 15.79 -11.33 17.69
C GLU A 95 15.81 -10.12 18.62
N GLU A 96 15.13 -9.03 18.28
CA GLU A 96 15.04 -7.85 19.15
C GLU A 96 14.20 -8.10 20.42
N GLU A 97 13.17 -8.96 20.35
CA GLU A 97 12.33 -9.29 21.52
C GLU A 97 13.03 -10.24 22.51
N ILE A 98 14.04 -11.00 22.06
CA ILE A 98 14.88 -11.85 22.92
C ILE A 98 16.04 -11.06 23.55
N ALA A 99 16.41 -9.91 22.98
CA ALA A 99 17.53 -9.09 23.43
C ALA A 99 17.15 -7.96 24.42
N ALA A 100 15.86 -7.80 24.75
CA ALA A 100 15.33 -6.83 25.74
C ALA A 100 14.93 -7.50 27.06
#